data_AF-A0A7J9S9A0-F1
#
_entry.id   AF-A0A7J9S9A0-F1
#
_cell.length_a   1.000
_cell.length_b   1.000
_cell.length_c   1.000
_cell.angle_alpha   90.00
_cell.angle_beta   90.00
_cell.angle_gamma   90.00
#
_symmetry.space_group_name_H-M   'P 1'
#
loop_
_entity.id
_entity.type
_entity.pdbx_description
1 polymer ?
#
loop_
_entity_poly.entity_id
_entity_poly.type
_entity_poly.pdbx_seq_one_letter_code
_entity_poly.pdbx_strand_id
1 'polypeptide(L)'
;MKDEVLEIIFNYWAISTKKELAITIGIPLIISVLILLIDGSTVSTGIGEFINTILTIAALLVAFSVASITVLFTSSSKNIEEARNYYGDTEESKRYTARKSAVSFFQTILIKNFYAVIVQIFLIAVGIISKLALLACQKNQETQILDFVSYLFSFEVPNICYNLIVSFEVFLLIHSLLVLTSAIFDIYFLMWRSFEE
;
A
#
# COMPACT_ATOMS: atom_id res chain seq x y z
N MET A 1 -7.78 10.06 16.43
CA MET A 1 -7.97 9.55 15.05
C MET A 1 -6.99 10.12 14.02
N LYS A 2 -6.86 11.44 13.81
CA LYS A 2 -5.85 11.98 12.87
C LYS A 2 -4.41 11.63 13.29
N ASP A 3 -4.15 11.63 14.58
CA ASP A 3 -2.81 11.38 15.12
C ASP A 3 -2.40 9.90 15.04
N GLU A 4 -3.36 8.98 15.21
CA GLU A 4 -3.11 7.52 15.21
C GLU A 4 -2.68 6.98 13.84
N VAL A 5 -3.34 7.41 12.75
CA VAL A 5 -2.99 6.95 11.38
C VAL A 5 -1.61 7.46 10.98
N LEU A 6 -1.32 8.73 11.31
CA LEU A 6 -0.02 9.32 11.04
C LEU A 6 1.08 8.64 11.86
N GLU A 7 0.80 8.30 13.11
CA GLU A 7 1.73 7.58 13.97
C GLU A 7 2.09 6.21 13.39
N ILE A 8 1.12 5.45 12.86
CA ILE A 8 1.39 4.17 12.18
C ILE A 8 2.33 4.37 10.98
N ILE A 9 2.10 5.40 10.18
CA ILE A 9 2.96 5.73 9.03
C ILE A 9 4.37 6.04 9.53
N PHE A 10 4.52 6.98 10.47
CA PHE A 10 5.84 7.35 10.99
C PHE A 10 6.57 6.16 11.62
N ASN A 11 5.85 5.32 12.35
CA ASN A 11 6.41 4.10 12.94
C ASN A 11 6.89 3.14 11.86
N TYR A 12 6.15 2.93 10.77
CA TYR A 12 6.61 2.12 9.64
C TYR A 12 7.94 2.62 9.05
N TRP A 13 8.07 3.92 8.81
CA TRP A 13 9.32 4.50 8.30
C TRP A 13 10.47 4.40 9.31
N ALA A 14 10.17 4.51 10.60
CA ALA A 14 11.17 4.41 11.66
C ALA A 14 11.73 2.98 11.79
N ILE A 15 10.88 1.96 11.71
CA ILE A 15 11.26 0.54 11.88
C ILE A 15 11.82 -0.09 10.59
N SER A 16 11.44 0.42 9.42
CA SER A 16 11.85 -0.16 8.14
C SER A 16 13.35 0.02 7.88
N THR A 17 14.00 -1.04 7.38
CA THR A 17 15.42 -0.96 7.05
C THR A 17 15.64 -0.14 5.78
N LYS A 18 16.82 0.49 5.64
CA LYS A 18 17.16 1.23 4.41
C LYS A 18 17.07 0.37 3.14
N LYS A 19 17.43 -0.91 3.24
CA LYS A 19 17.35 -1.87 2.12
C LYS A 19 15.89 -2.17 1.76
N GLU A 20 15.06 -2.42 2.76
CA GLU A 20 13.62 -2.65 2.57
C GLU A 20 12.92 -1.43 1.97
N LEU A 21 13.21 -0.22 2.47
CA LEU A 21 12.70 1.02 1.89
C LEU A 21 13.18 1.23 0.45
N ALA A 22 14.45 0.93 0.15
CA ALA A 22 14.98 1.04 -1.21
C ALA A 22 14.25 0.10 -2.19
N ILE A 23 13.92 -1.11 -1.77
CA ILE A 23 13.17 -2.07 -2.60
C ILE A 23 11.70 -1.64 -2.73
N THR A 24 11.04 -1.37 -1.59
CA THR A 24 9.60 -1.07 -1.54
C THR A 24 9.23 0.26 -2.17
N ILE A 25 10.15 1.24 -2.27
CA ILE A 25 9.90 2.54 -2.91
C ILE A 25 10.63 2.65 -4.25
N GLY A 26 11.88 2.18 -4.32
CA GLY A 26 12.70 2.32 -5.52
C GLY A 26 12.17 1.53 -6.71
N ILE A 27 11.73 0.27 -6.50
CA ILE A 27 11.18 -0.53 -7.60
C ILE A 27 9.89 0.09 -8.17
N PRO A 28 8.87 0.45 -7.35
CA PRO A 28 7.70 1.14 -7.87
C PRO A 28 8.05 2.46 -8.57
N LEU A 29 8.99 3.24 -8.04
CA LEU A 29 9.39 4.51 -8.63
C LEU A 29 9.98 4.33 -10.03
N ILE A 30 10.87 3.35 -10.21
CA ILE A 30 11.47 3.03 -11.51
C ILE A 30 10.38 2.66 -12.52
N ILE A 31 9.48 1.75 -12.14
CA ILE A 31 8.40 1.29 -13.03
C ILE A 31 7.46 2.44 -13.41
N SER A 32 7.15 3.30 -12.45
CA SER A 32 6.29 4.47 -12.67
C SER A 32 6.94 5.46 -13.65
N VAL A 33 8.24 5.74 -13.49
CA VAL A 33 8.99 6.58 -14.44
C VAL A 33 9.00 5.96 -15.85
N LEU A 34 9.14 4.64 -15.98
CA LEU A 34 9.08 3.97 -17.28
C LEU A 34 7.72 4.15 -17.96
N ILE A 35 6.62 4.17 -17.20
CA ILE A 35 5.27 4.39 -17.73
C ILE A 35 5.10 5.82 -18.26
N LEU A 36 5.73 6.81 -17.63
CA LEU A 36 5.71 8.20 -18.12
C LEU A 36 6.34 8.37 -19.50
N LEU A 37 7.24 7.45 -19.90
CA LEU A 37 7.91 7.48 -21.21
C LEU A 37 7.07 6.87 -22.34
N ILE A 38 5.94 6.21 -22.02
CA ILE A 38 5.03 5.63 -23.00
C ILE A 38 4.17 6.73 -23.63
N ASP A 39 3.92 6.65 -24.94
CA ASP A 39 3.07 7.61 -25.63
C ASP A 39 1.64 7.60 -25.05
N GLY A 40 1.15 8.77 -24.64
CA GLY A 40 -0.15 8.94 -23.97
C GLY A 40 -1.34 8.56 -24.86
N SER A 41 -1.15 8.51 -26.18
CA SER A 41 -2.16 8.02 -27.13
C SER A 41 -2.51 6.54 -26.91
N THR A 42 -1.54 5.72 -26.50
CA THR A 42 -1.72 4.27 -26.25
C THR A 42 -2.35 4.01 -24.87
N VAL A 43 -2.09 4.91 -23.92
CA VAL A 43 -2.59 4.80 -22.54
C VAL A 43 -4.08 5.15 -22.46
N SER A 44 -4.55 6.11 -23.26
CA SER A 44 -5.93 6.61 -23.20
C SER A 44 -7.00 5.58 -23.60
N THR A 45 -6.68 4.63 -24.50
CA THR A 45 -7.65 3.64 -24.99
C THR A 45 -7.97 2.51 -24.01
N GLY A 46 -7.15 2.30 -22.98
CA GLY A 46 -7.31 1.20 -22.00
C GLY A 46 -7.46 1.65 -20.54
N ILE A 47 -7.43 2.95 -20.26
CA ILE A 47 -7.32 3.47 -18.90
C ILE A 47 -8.53 3.15 -18.02
N GLY A 48 -9.74 3.09 -18.59
CA GLY A 48 -10.96 2.74 -17.83
C GLY A 48 -10.95 1.30 -17.32
N GLU A 49 -10.56 0.35 -18.17
CA GLU A 49 -10.42 -1.07 -17.79
C GLU A 49 -9.27 -1.26 -16.80
N PHE A 50 -8.17 -0.53 -17.01
CA PHE A 50 -7.04 -0.52 -16.10
C PHE A 50 -7.42 -0.05 -14.69
N ILE A 51 -8.09 1.10 -14.54
CA ILE A 51 -8.53 1.62 -13.24
C ILE A 51 -9.49 0.63 -12.56
N ASN A 52 -10.43 0.04 -13.31
CA ASN A 52 -11.33 -0.98 -12.75
C ASN A 52 -10.55 -2.19 -12.21
N THR A 53 -9.54 -2.64 -12.95
CA THR A 53 -8.67 -3.75 -12.53
C THR A 53 -7.88 -3.38 -11.28
N ILE A 54 -7.33 -2.17 -11.21
CA ILE A 54 -6.65 -1.66 -10.01
C ILE A 54 -7.58 -1.66 -8.81
N LEU A 55 -8.81 -1.17 -8.95
CA LEU A 55 -9.78 -1.15 -7.85
C LEU A 55 -10.10 -2.56 -7.34
N THR A 56 -10.25 -3.53 -8.25
CA THR A 56 -10.45 -4.94 -7.88
C THR A 56 -9.23 -5.50 -7.14
N ILE A 57 -8.02 -5.28 -7.66
CA ILE A 57 -6.79 -5.75 -7.01
C ILE A 57 -6.62 -5.09 -5.63
N ALA A 58 -6.82 -3.78 -5.53
CA ALA A 58 -6.69 -3.04 -4.28
C ALA A 58 -7.68 -3.55 -3.22
N ALA A 59 -8.93 -3.84 -3.60
CA ALA A 59 -9.91 -4.44 -2.70
C ALA A 59 -9.47 -5.82 -2.19
N LEU A 60 -8.90 -6.66 -3.07
CA LEU A 60 -8.33 -7.94 -2.68
C LEU A 60 -7.15 -7.77 -1.71
N LEU A 61 -6.25 -6.82 -1.97
CA LEU A 61 -5.10 -6.53 -1.11
C LEU A 61 -5.55 -6.09 0.30
N VAL A 62 -6.57 -5.23 0.40
CA VAL A 62 -7.15 -4.86 1.70
C VAL A 62 -7.70 -6.09 2.41
N ALA A 63 -8.45 -6.93 1.71
CA ALA A 63 -9.01 -8.16 2.29
C ALA A 63 -7.91 -9.10 2.80
N PHE A 64 -6.85 -9.31 2.03
CA PHE A 64 -5.70 -10.12 2.46
C PHE A 64 -4.98 -9.53 3.67
N SER A 65 -4.73 -8.21 3.68
CA SER A 65 -4.07 -7.54 4.79
C SER A 65 -4.89 -7.64 6.08
N VAL A 66 -6.21 -7.45 6.02
CA VAL A 66 -7.10 -7.57 7.18
C VAL A 66 -7.19 -9.02 7.66
N ALA A 67 -7.25 -9.99 6.74
CA ALA A 67 -7.22 -11.41 7.09
C ALA A 67 -5.90 -11.80 7.76
N SER A 68 -4.77 -11.32 7.23
CA SER A 68 -3.43 -11.50 7.79
C SER A 68 -3.34 -10.96 9.24
N ILE A 69 -3.83 -9.74 9.48
CA ILE A 69 -3.93 -9.15 10.82
C ILE A 69 -4.80 -10.03 11.73
N THR A 70 -5.95 -10.50 11.23
CA THR A 70 -6.87 -11.35 12.00
C THR A 70 -6.21 -12.67 12.41
N VAL A 71 -5.47 -13.33 11.50
CA VAL A 71 -4.71 -14.54 11.80
C VAL A 71 -3.66 -14.28 12.89
N LEU A 72 -2.94 -13.17 12.83
CA LEU A 72 -1.96 -12.79 13.85
C LEU A 72 -2.59 -12.58 15.23
N PHE A 73 -3.77 -11.98 15.30
CA PHE A 73 -4.46 -11.74 16.58
C PHE A 73 -5.10 -13.00 17.15
N THR A 74 -5.61 -13.88 16.28
CA THR A 74 -6.35 -15.09 16.70
C THR A 74 -5.46 -16.30 16.92
N SER A 75 -4.26 -16.32 16.36
CA SER A 75 -3.35 -17.45 16.54
C SER A 75 -2.75 -17.48 17.95
N SER A 76 -2.92 -18.61 18.63
CA SER A 76 -2.41 -18.91 19.97
C SER A 76 -1.19 -19.83 19.93
N SER A 77 -0.42 -19.83 18.84
CA SER A 77 0.79 -20.64 18.76
C SER A 77 1.83 -20.17 19.78
N LYS A 78 2.58 -21.11 20.37
CA LYS A 78 3.66 -20.83 21.33
C LYS A 78 4.64 -19.77 20.79
N ASN A 79 4.98 -19.85 19.50
CA ASN A 79 5.84 -18.89 18.80
C ASN A 79 5.28 -17.45 18.79
N ILE A 80 3.96 -17.27 18.68
CA ILE A 80 3.32 -15.95 18.70
C ILE A 80 3.22 -15.40 20.11
N GLU A 81 2.95 -16.25 21.10
CA GLU A 81 2.96 -15.84 22.52
C GLU A 81 4.37 -15.42 22.96
N GLU A 82 5.40 -16.17 22.53
CA GLU A 82 6.79 -15.83 22.77
C GLU A 82 7.17 -14.53 22.05
N ALA A 83 6.86 -14.36 20.76
CA ALA A 83 7.16 -13.12 20.02
C ALA A 83 6.42 -11.88 20.55
N ARG A 84 5.27 -12.04 21.20
CA ARG A 84 4.54 -10.95 21.87
C ARG A 84 5.27 -10.47 23.13
N ASN A 85 5.93 -11.39 23.82
CA ASN A 85 6.67 -11.15 25.07
C ASN A 85 8.18 -11.00 24.86
N TYR A 86 8.68 -11.22 23.64
CA TYR A 86 10.09 -11.10 23.29
C TYR A 86 10.47 -9.63 23.06
N TYR A 87 11.04 -9.01 24.09
CA TYR A 87 11.69 -7.69 24.04
C TYR A 87 13.23 -7.80 23.96
N GLY A 88 13.77 -9.01 23.75
CA GLY A 88 15.07 -9.40 24.30
C GLY A 88 16.31 -9.02 23.48
N ASP A 89 17.21 -8.27 24.11
CA ASP A 89 18.68 -8.01 23.99
C ASP A 89 19.62 -8.86 23.06
N THR A 90 19.16 -9.52 22.00
CA THR A 90 20.00 -10.15 20.96
C THR A 90 20.34 -9.16 19.84
N GLU A 91 21.44 -9.34 19.08
CA GLU A 91 21.84 -8.45 17.97
C GLU A 91 20.72 -8.22 16.93
N GLU A 92 19.84 -9.21 16.69
CA GLU A 92 18.65 -9.06 15.83
C GLU A 92 17.56 -8.23 16.52
N SER A 93 17.33 -8.39 17.82
CA SER A 93 16.46 -7.48 18.54
C SER A 93 17.06 -6.09 18.62
N LYS A 94 18.37 -5.90 18.80
CA LYS A 94 19.03 -4.58 18.70
C LYS A 94 18.83 -3.97 17.32
N ARG A 95 18.72 -4.76 16.26
CA ARG A 95 18.33 -4.28 14.92
C ARG A 95 16.93 -3.63 14.89
N TYR A 96 16.01 -4.06 15.76
CA TYR A 96 14.64 -3.56 15.89
C TYR A 96 14.38 -2.71 17.17
N THR A 97 15.27 -2.78 18.16
CA THR A 97 15.20 -2.12 19.49
C THR A 97 16.16 -0.93 19.57
N ALA A 98 17.15 -0.82 18.67
CA ALA A 98 18.11 0.31 18.63
C ALA A 98 17.53 1.62 18.05
N ARG A 99 16.23 1.68 17.75
CA ARG A 99 15.56 2.90 17.28
C ARG A 99 14.43 3.32 18.20
N LYS A 100 14.79 3.97 19.31
CA LYS A 100 13.98 4.87 20.17
C LYS A 100 12.61 4.42 20.71
N SER A 101 12.08 3.26 20.32
CA SER A 101 10.97 2.60 20.98
C SER A 101 11.28 1.11 21.05
N ALA A 102 11.18 0.51 22.24
CA ALA A 102 11.34 -0.92 22.41
C ALA A 102 10.09 -1.62 21.84
N VAL A 103 10.08 -1.82 20.51
CA VAL A 103 8.95 -2.42 19.79
C VAL A 103 9.23 -3.91 19.62
N SER A 104 8.30 -4.77 20.05
CA SER A 104 8.47 -6.21 19.91
C SER A 104 8.41 -6.64 18.44
N PHE A 105 8.95 -7.83 18.14
CA PHE A 105 8.88 -8.39 16.79
C PHE A 105 7.42 -8.52 16.31
N PHE A 106 6.52 -8.92 17.21
CA PHE A 106 5.08 -8.95 16.96
C PHE A 106 4.51 -7.56 16.59
N GLN A 107 4.88 -6.52 17.33
CA GLN A 107 4.43 -5.14 17.04
C GLN A 107 4.98 -4.62 15.70
N THR A 108 6.20 -4.99 15.33
CA THR A 108 6.80 -4.65 14.02
C THR A 108 5.96 -5.20 12.88
N ILE A 109 5.58 -6.48 12.96
CA ILE A 109 4.75 -7.14 11.95
C ILE A 109 3.37 -6.50 11.87
N LEU A 110 2.76 -6.14 13.01
CA LEU A 110 1.49 -5.43 13.03
C LEU A 110 1.59 -4.06 12.35
N ILE A 111 2.61 -3.26 12.66
CA ILE A 111 2.80 -1.94 12.04
C ILE A 111 2.92 -2.07 10.52
N LYS A 112 3.66 -3.05 10.01
CA LYS A 112 3.78 -3.30 8.56
C LYS A 112 2.45 -3.66 7.91
N ASN A 113 1.67 -4.56 8.52
CA ASN A 113 0.35 -4.94 8.00
C ASN A 113 -0.63 -3.77 8.03
N PHE A 114 -0.68 -2.99 9.11
CA PHE A 114 -1.54 -1.80 9.20
C PHE A 114 -1.12 -0.72 8.20
N TYR A 115 0.18 -0.51 8.00
CA TYR A 115 0.68 0.39 6.97
C TYR A 115 0.24 -0.07 5.57
N ALA A 116 0.32 -1.37 5.26
CA ALA A 116 -0.18 -1.93 4.01
C ALA A 116 -1.67 -1.59 3.78
N VAL A 117 -2.52 -1.80 4.81
CA VAL A 117 -3.94 -1.44 4.74
C VAL A 117 -4.14 0.05 4.43
N ILE A 118 -3.40 0.93 5.10
CA ILE A 118 -3.52 2.39 4.90
C ILE A 118 -3.17 2.76 3.45
N VAL A 119 -2.05 2.25 2.92
CA VAL A 119 -1.64 2.52 1.53
C VAL A 119 -2.66 1.94 0.53
N GLN A 120 -3.22 0.77 0.80
CA GLN A 120 -4.21 0.14 -0.08
C GLN A 120 -5.56 0.90 -0.08
N ILE A 121 -6.01 1.40 1.09
CA ILE A 121 -7.17 2.29 1.17
C ILE A 121 -6.90 3.59 0.39
N PHE A 122 -5.68 4.14 0.51
CA PHE A 122 -5.28 5.31 -0.26
C PHE A 122 -5.28 5.04 -1.77
N LEU A 123 -4.81 3.87 -2.22
CA LEU A 123 -4.90 3.42 -3.61
C LEU A 123 -6.35 3.33 -4.10
N ILE A 124 -7.27 2.80 -3.29
CA ILE A 124 -8.71 2.78 -3.62
C ILE A 124 -9.25 4.20 -3.78
N ALA A 125 -8.92 5.10 -2.85
CA ALA A 125 -9.38 6.49 -2.90
C ALA A 125 -8.88 7.20 -4.17
N VAL A 126 -7.61 7.04 -4.51
CA VAL A 126 -7.03 7.56 -5.76
C VAL A 126 -7.73 6.95 -6.97
N GLY A 127 -7.91 5.62 -7.01
CA GLY A 127 -8.59 4.93 -8.11
C GLY A 127 -10.03 5.39 -8.34
N ILE A 128 -10.77 5.68 -7.27
CA ILE A 128 -12.13 6.25 -7.37
C ILE A 128 -12.07 7.65 -7.97
N ILE A 129 -11.14 8.50 -7.51
CA ILE A 129 -10.97 9.86 -8.05
C ILE A 129 -10.59 9.80 -9.53
N SER A 130 -9.65 8.93 -9.92
CA SER A 130 -9.24 8.73 -11.32
C SER A 130 -10.40 8.28 -12.20
N LYS A 131 -11.22 7.34 -11.71
CA LYS A 131 -12.43 6.87 -12.41
C LYS A 131 -13.44 7.98 -12.60
N LEU A 132 -13.69 8.78 -11.56
CA LEU A 132 -14.61 9.92 -11.63
C LEU A 132 -14.10 10.99 -12.59
N ALA A 133 -12.79 11.29 -12.58
CA ALA A 133 -12.17 12.23 -13.50
C ALA A 133 -12.27 11.74 -14.96
N LEU A 134 -12.06 10.44 -15.21
CA LEU A 134 -12.22 9.85 -16.54
C LEU A 134 -13.66 9.96 -17.05
N LEU A 135 -14.64 9.64 -16.20
CA LEU A 135 -16.07 9.76 -16.54
C LEU A 135 -16.48 11.21 -16.83
N ALA A 136 -15.91 12.17 -16.09
CA ALA A 136 -16.15 13.60 -16.35
C ALA A 136 -15.57 14.04 -17.70
N CYS A 137 -14.44 13.47 -18.14
CA CYS A 137 -13.79 13.80 -19.41
C CYS A 137 -14.48 13.15 -20.62
N GLN A 138 -15.08 11.97 -20.46
CA GLN A 138 -15.87 11.30 -21.52
C GLN A 138 -17.22 11.96 -21.81
N LYS A 139 -17.58 13.02 -21.09
CA LYS A 139 -18.92 13.63 -21.07
C LYS A 139 -19.21 14.54 -22.28
N ASN A 140 -19.06 13.98 -23.49
CA ASN A 140 -19.68 14.53 -24.71
C ASN A 140 -20.94 13.75 -25.13
N GLN A 141 -21.43 12.78 -24.36
CA GLN A 141 -22.71 12.13 -24.63
C GLN A 141 -23.40 11.57 -23.36
N GLU A 142 -24.54 12.19 -23.01
CA GLU A 142 -25.66 11.70 -22.18
C GLU A 142 -25.42 11.23 -20.71
N THR A 143 -25.50 12.14 -19.72
CA THR A 143 -26.19 11.90 -18.42
C THR A 143 -26.25 13.14 -17.50
N GLN A 144 -27.43 13.42 -16.91
CA GLN A 144 -27.75 14.60 -16.08
C GLN A 144 -27.30 14.54 -14.60
N ILE A 145 -26.73 13.43 -14.11
CA ILE A 145 -26.29 13.29 -12.71
C ILE A 145 -24.88 13.87 -12.47
N LEU A 146 -24.19 14.28 -13.55
CA LEU A 146 -22.75 14.60 -13.54
C LEU A 146 -22.44 16.11 -13.58
N ASP A 147 -23.39 17.00 -13.37
CA ASP A 147 -23.14 18.45 -13.55
C ASP A 147 -22.29 19.05 -12.43
N PHE A 148 -22.45 18.57 -11.19
CA PHE A 148 -21.59 18.98 -10.07
C PHE A 148 -20.15 18.45 -10.21
N VAL A 149 -19.98 17.20 -10.65
CA VAL A 149 -18.65 16.58 -10.85
C VAL A 149 -17.93 17.19 -12.05
N SER A 150 -18.66 17.45 -13.14
CA SER A 150 -18.14 18.15 -14.31
C SER A 150 -17.74 19.59 -14.01
N TYR A 151 -18.45 20.26 -13.09
CA TYR A 151 -18.08 21.60 -12.62
C TYR A 151 -16.79 21.57 -11.78
N LEU A 152 -16.64 20.58 -10.90
CA LEU A 152 -15.47 20.40 -10.05
C LEU A 152 -14.19 20.06 -10.84
N PHE A 153 -14.33 19.38 -11.99
CA PHE A 153 -13.22 18.88 -12.82
C PHE A 153 -13.22 19.43 -14.26
N SER A 154 -13.66 20.68 -14.45
CA SER A 154 -13.75 21.38 -15.76
C SER A 154 -12.39 21.71 -16.41
N PHE A 155 -11.39 20.85 -16.21
CA PHE A 155 -10.06 20.97 -16.80
C PHE A 155 -9.96 20.00 -17.97
N GLU A 156 -9.67 20.50 -19.18
CA GLU A 156 -9.18 19.65 -20.27
C GLU A 156 -7.91 18.97 -19.76
N VAL A 157 -7.99 17.67 -19.47
CA VAL A 157 -6.87 16.89 -18.96
C VAL A 157 -5.92 16.63 -20.14
N PRO A 158 -4.74 17.27 -20.20
CA PRO A 158 -3.79 17.02 -21.27
C PRO A 158 -3.36 15.55 -21.23
N ASN A 159 -2.98 14.95 -22.36
CA ASN A 159 -2.49 13.56 -22.43
C ASN A 159 -1.39 13.23 -21.40
N ILE A 160 -0.59 14.23 -21.02
CA ILE A 160 0.45 14.14 -19.98
C ILE A 160 -0.15 13.79 -18.61
N CYS A 161 -1.33 14.33 -18.27
CA CYS A 161 -1.97 14.09 -16.99
C CYS A 161 -2.51 12.65 -16.86
N TYR A 162 -2.93 12.01 -17.96
CA TYR A 162 -3.30 10.59 -17.92
C TYR A 162 -2.11 9.69 -17.60
N ASN A 163 -0.97 9.93 -18.24
CA ASN A 163 0.26 9.19 -17.94
C ASN A 163 0.69 9.39 -16.47
N LEU A 164 0.52 10.61 -15.94
CA LEU A 164 0.85 10.92 -14.55
C LEU A 164 -0.06 10.20 -13.55
N ILE A 165 -1.37 10.19 -13.80
CA ILE A 165 -2.35 9.46 -12.97
C ILE A 165 -2.03 7.97 -12.99
N VAL A 166 -1.90 7.37 -14.18
CA VAL A 166 -1.60 5.93 -14.34
C VAL A 166 -0.27 5.56 -13.70
N SER A 167 0.78 6.35 -13.94
CA SER A 167 2.09 6.18 -13.31
C SER A 167 1.98 6.19 -11.79
N PHE A 168 1.21 7.11 -11.21
CA PHE A 168 1.03 7.20 -9.77
C PHE A 168 0.20 6.04 -9.20
N GLU A 169 -0.83 5.60 -9.89
CA GLU A 169 -1.60 4.41 -9.49
C GLU A 169 -0.75 3.14 -9.55
N VAL A 170 0.09 2.99 -10.57
CA VAL A 170 1.04 1.88 -10.66
C VAL A 170 2.07 1.94 -9.54
N PHE A 171 2.59 3.12 -9.22
CA PHE A 171 3.46 3.31 -8.07
C PHE A 171 2.81 2.74 -6.80
N LEU A 172 1.60 3.21 -6.50
CA LEU A 172 0.88 2.81 -5.30
C LEU A 172 0.53 1.32 -5.30
N LEU A 173 0.15 0.75 -6.44
CA LEU A 173 -0.16 -0.66 -6.59
C LEU A 173 1.06 -1.54 -6.28
N ILE A 174 2.19 -1.27 -6.93
CA ILE A 174 3.41 -2.08 -6.75
C ILE A 174 3.96 -1.88 -5.34
N HIS A 175 3.92 -0.64 -4.82
CA HIS A 175 4.29 -0.38 -3.44
C HIS A 175 3.43 -1.19 -2.46
N SER A 176 2.10 -1.18 -2.62
CA SER A 176 1.17 -1.96 -1.80
C SER A 176 1.45 -3.47 -1.86
N LEU A 177 1.75 -3.98 -3.06
CA LEU A 177 2.09 -5.39 -3.26
C LEU A 177 3.37 -5.78 -2.53
N LEU A 178 4.43 -4.97 -2.66
CA LEU A 178 5.72 -5.26 -2.03
C LEU A 178 5.64 -5.18 -0.50
N VAL A 179 4.94 -4.18 0.03
CA VAL A 179 4.72 -4.03 1.48
C VAL A 179 3.94 -5.22 2.03
N LEU A 180 2.83 -5.60 1.38
CA LEU A 180 2.03 -6.75 1.82
C LEU A 180 2.83 -8.06 1.72
N THR A 181 3.59 -8.24 0.64
CA THR A 181 4.43 -9.43 0.46
C THR A 181 5.48 -9.53 1.57
N SER A 182 6.16 -8.43 1.89
CA SER A 182 7.10 -8.41 3.01
C SER A 182 6.43 -8.75 4.33
N ALA A 183 5.23 -8.20 4.58
CA ALA A 183 4.47 -8.47 5.79
C ALA A 183 4.07 -9.95 5.90
N ILE A 184 3.62 -10.57 4.80
CA ILE A 184 3.28 -12.01 4.76
C ILE A 184 4.53 -12.88 5.02
N PHE A 185 5.68 -12.52 4.44
CA PHE A 185 6.93 -13.24 4.72
C PHE A 185 7.33 -13.15 6.19
N ASP A 186 7.21 -11.97 6.80
CA ASP A 186 7.52 -11.81 8.22
C ASP A 186 6.59 -12.67 9.11
N ILE A 187 5.30 -12.80 8.74
CA ILE A 187 4.35 -13.69 9.42
C ILE A 187 4.70 -15.15 9.23
N TYR A 188 5.05 -15.56 8.01
CA TYR A 188 5.48 -16.92 7.73
C TYR A 188 6.67 -17.32 8.60
N PHE A 189 7.69 -16.47 8.65
CA PHE A 189 8.86 -16.70 9.50
C PHE A 189 8.50 -16.67 10.99
N LEU A 190 7.60 -15.80 11.42
CA LEU A 190 7.10 -15.78 12.80
C LEU A 190 6.42 -17.12 13.18
N MET A 191 5.59 -17.67 12.30
CA MET A 191 4.86 -18.90 12.59
C MET A 191 5.76 -20.13 12.59
N TRP A 192 6.76 -20.17 11.72
CA TRP A 192 7.56 -21.38 11.49
C TRP A 192 8.92 -21.40 12.20
N ARG A 193 9.49 -20.24 12.56
CA ARG A 193 10.73 -20.19 13.34
C ARG A 193 10.40 -20.61 14.77
N SER A 194 10.76 -21.84 15.16
CA SER A 194 10.80 -22.22 16.56
C SER A 194 11.88 -21.37 17.24
N PHE A 195 11.54 -20.69 18.33
CA PHE A 195 12.53 -20.19 19.28
C PHE A 195 13.03 -21.38 20.11
N GLU A 196 13.48 -22.46 19.45
CA GLU A 196 14.14 -23.56 20.13
C GLU A 196 15.58 -23.13 20.44
N GLU A 197 15.74 -22.73 21.71
CA GLU A 197 16.92 -22.65 22.59
C GLU A 197 18.28 -22.28 21.97
#